data_AF-A0A2R4FFE8-F1
#
_entry.id   AF-A0A2R4FFE8-F1
#
_cell.length_a   1.000
_cell.length_b   1.000
_cell.length_c   1.000
_cell.angle_alpha   90.00
_cell.angle_beta   90.00
_cell.angle_gamma   90.00
#
_symmetry.space_group_name_H-M   'P 1'
#
loop_
_entity.id
_entity.type
_entity.pdbx_description
1 polymer ?
#
loop_
_entity_poly.entity_id
_entity_poly.type
_entity_poly.pdbx_seq_one_letter_code
_entity_poly.pdbx_strand_id
1 'polypeptide(L)'
;MHTHLSVDDEPTPQDLAAIDREWPLIEAELALLDAEITALNAVGGPSPLDRRRIRRAEQRVMREAATLGEPPTEAPRVWKAVA
;
A
#
# COMPACT_ATOMS: atom_id res chain seq x y z
N MET A 1 -17.40 -13.76 23.70
CA MET A 1 -18.55 -12.87 23.44
C MET A 1 -18.54 -12.60 21.94
N HIS A 2 -19.31 -13.36 21.16
CA HIS A 2 -19.39 -13.13 19.71
C HIS A 2 -20.33 -11.94 19.49
N THR A 3 -19.78 -10.82 19.03
CA THR A 3 -20.55 -9.66 18.57
C THR A 3 -21.34 -10.08 17.33
N HIS A 4 -22.67 -10.03 17.43
CA HIS A 4 -23.55 -10.21 16.31
C HIS A 4 -23.57 -8.87 15.55
N LEU A 5 -22.92 -8.79 14.39
CA LEU A 5 -23.10 -7.63 13.50
C LEU A 5 -24.57 -7.64 13.06
N SER A 6 -25.26 -6.52 13.26
CA SER A 6 -26.57 -6.31 12.68
C SER A 6 -26.41 -6.07 11.17
N VAL A 7 -27.45 -6.30 10.36
CA VAL A 7 -27.38 -6.06 8.90
C VAL A 7 -27.05 -4.58 8.59
N ASP A 8 -27.39 -3.67 9.50
CA ASP A 8 -27.05 -2.25 9.40
C ASP A 8 -25.55 -1.96 9.63
N ASP A 9 -24.77 -2.92 10.13
CA ASP A 9 -23.31 -2.82 10.31
C ASP A 9 -22.52 -3.46 9.15
N GLU A 10 -23.18 -3.94 8.09
CA GLU A 10 -22.48 -4.51 6.93
C GLU A 10 -21.75 -3.40 6.14
N PRO A 11 -20.49 -3.64 5.70
CA PRO A 11 -19.77 -2.68 4.88
C PRO A 11 -20.53 -2.35 3.60
N THR A 12 -20.60 -1.06 3.28
CA THR A 12 -21.16 -0.63 2.00
C THR A 12 -20.23 -1.04 0.85
N PRO A 13 -20.72 -1.08 -0.41
CA PRO A 13 -19.84 -1.29 -1.56
C PRO A 13 -18.70 -0.28 -1.66
N GLN A 14 -18.90 0.95 -1.15
CA GLN A 14 -17.86 1.97 -1.09
C GLN A 14 -16.78 1.63 -0.05
N ASP A 15 -17.18 1.10 1.10
CA ASP A 15 -16.25 0.64 2.14
C ASP A 15 -15.41 -0.54 1.63
N LEU A 16 -16.04 -1.50 0.93
CA LEU A 16 -15.34 -2.61 0.30
C LEU A 16 -14.36 -2.12 -0.79
N ALA A 17 -14.78 -1.17 -1.62
CA ALA A 17 -13.89 -0.58 -2.63
C ALA A 17 -12.73 0.21 -1.99
N ALA A 18 -12.90 0.76 -0.79
CA ALA A 18 -11.81 1.39 -0.06
C ALA A 18 -10.76 0.36 0.38
N ILE A 19 -11.19 -0.80 0.90
CA ILE A 19 -10.31 -1.92 1.26
C ILE A 19 -9.57 -2.45 0.03
N ASP A 20 -10.27 -2.64 -1.10
CA ASP A 20 -9.64 -3.13 -2.33
C ASP A 20 -8.53 -2.19 -2.85
N ARG A 21 -8.67 -0.88 -2.62
CA ARG A 21 -7.61 0.10 -2.97
C ARG A 21 -6.35 -0.01 -2.10
N GLU A 22 -6.45 -0.56 -0.89
CA GLU A 22 -5.31 -0.77 0.01
C GLU A 22 -4.50 -2.02 -0.36
N TRP A 23 -5.14 -2.98 -1.03
CA TRP A 23 -4.55 -4.28 -1.34
C TRP A 23 -3.19 -4.22 -2.09
N PRO A 24 -3.00 -3.37 -3.11
CA PRO A 24 -1.72 -3.24 -3.79
C PRO A 24 -0.56 -2.82 -2.87
N LEU A 25 -0.81 -1.95 -1.89
CA LEU A 25 0.19 -1.54 -0.92
C LEU A 25 0.53 -2.70 0.02
N ILE A 26 -0.47 -3.40 0.53
CA ILE A 26 -0.29 -4.58 1.39
C ILE A 26 0.54 -5.65 0.65
N GLU A 27 0.26 -5.92 -0.63
CA GLU A 27 1.06 -6.84 -1.43
C GLU A 27 2.52 -6.38 -1.62
N ALA A 28 2.75 -5.08 -1.75
CA ALA A 28 4.10 -4.53 -1.86
C ALA A 28 4.87 -4.69 -0.55
N GLU A 29 4.22 -4.47 0.59
CA GLU A 29 4.79 -4.65 1.93
C GLU A 29 5.12 -6.12 2.21
N LEU A 30 4.22 -7.04 1.84
CA LEU A 30 4.47 -8.48 1.94
C LEU A 30 5.68 -8.90 1.09
N ALA A 31 5.79 -8.40 -0.14
CA ALA A 31 6.93 -8.69 -1.00
C ALA A 31 8.26 -8.13 -0.43
N LEU A 32 8.22 -7.01 0.29
CA LEU A 32 9.39 -6.49 1.01
C LEU A 32 9.77 -7.40 2.17
N LEU A 33 8.79 -7.78 3.00
CA LEU A 33 9.00 -8.70 4.11
C LEU A 33 9.59 -10.04 3.64
N ASP A 34 9.08 -10.61 2.54
CA ASP A 34 9.62 -11.85 1.96
C ASP A 34 11.07 -11.70 1.50
N ALA A 35 11.42 -10.55 0.91
CA ALA A 35 12.80 -10.26 0.50
C ALA A 35 13.75 -10.11 1.70
N GLU A 36 13.28 -9.49 2.78
CA GLU A 36 14.02 -9.35 4.03
C GLU A 36 14.22 -10.70 4.74
N ILE A 37 13.16 -11.51 4.83
CA ILE A 37 13.21 -12.88 5.38
C ILE A 37 14.21 -13.72 4.57
N THR A 38 14.18 -13.63 3.24
CA THR A 38 15.13 -14.33 2.37
C THR A 38 16.57 -13.90 2.67
N ALA A 39 16.82 -12.60 2.80
CA ALA A 39 18.15 -12.06 3.08
C ALA A 39 18.66 -12.47 4.47
N LEU A 40 17.79 -12.47 5.49
CA LEU A 40 18.13 -12.87 6.86
C LEU A 40 18.47 -14.36 6.97
N ASN A 41 17.80 -15.21 6.18
CA ASN A 41 18.04 -16.65 6.15
C ASN A 41 19.19 -17.07 5.22
N ALA A 42 19.84 -16.13 4.54
CA ALA A 42 20.95 -16.44 3.64
C ALA A 42 22.19 -16.90 4.43
N VAL A 43 22.58 -18.16 4.24
CA VAL A 43 23.81 -18.72 4.85
C VAL A 43 25.04 -17.97 4.33
N GLY A 44 25.84 -17.41 5.23
CA GLY A 44 26.97 -16.54 4.87
C GLY A 44 26.59 -15.07 4.64
N GLY A 45 25.34 -14.71 4.91
CA GLY A 45 24.80 -13.35 4.83
C GLY A 45 24.19 -13.00 3.47
N PRO A 46 23.53 -11.83 3.34
CA PRO A 46 22.82 -11.45 2.14
C PRO A 46 23.74 -11.32 0.92
N SER A 47 23.32 -11.86 -0.22
CA SER A 47 24.04 -11.68 -1.49
C SER A 47 23.78 -10.28 -2.08
N PRO A 48 24.54 -9.86 -3.11
CA PRO A 48 24.22 -8.64 -3.88
C PRO A 48 22.84 -8.69 -4.55
N LEU A 49 22.34 -9.90 -4.89
CA LEU A 49 21.01 -10.07 -5.47
C LEU A 49 19.91 -9.85 -4.43
N ASP A 50 20.09 -10.31 -3.20
CA ASP A 50 19.12 -10.12 -2.11
C ASP A 50 18.96 -8.63 -1.78
N ARG A 51 20.09 -7.90 -1.71
CA ARG A 51 20.07 -6.43 -1.56
C ARG A 51 19.36 -5.72 -2.73
N ARG A 52 19.42 -6.27 -3.95
CA ARG A 52 18.66 -5.73 -5.10
C ARG A 52 17.17 -6.03 -4.99
N ARG A 53 16.79 -7.20 -4.46
CA ARG A 53 15.39 -7.57 -4.23
C ARG A 53 14.74 -6.66 -3.20
N ILE A 54 15.40 -6.46 -2.05
CA ILE A 54 14.93 -5.54 -1.00
C ILE A 54 14.70 -4.14 -1.57
N ARG A 55 15.71 -3.56 -2.23
CA ARG A 55 15.56 -2.22 -2.83
C ARG A 55 14.43 -2.11 -3.85
N ARG A 56 14.16 -3.15 -4.62
CA ARG A 56 13.02 -3.14 -5.57
C ARG A 56 11.69 -3.22 -4.85
N ALA A 57 11.60 -3.99 -3.78
CA ALA A 57 10.41 -4.09 -2.97
C ALA A 57 10.12 -2.79 -2.21
N GLU A 58 11.13 -2.16 -1.59
CA GLU A 58 11.02 -0.82 -0.98
C GLU A 58 10.49 0.21 -1.99
N GLN A 59 11.03 0.23 -3.20
CA GLN A 59 10.56 1.14 -4.26
C GLN A 59 9.13 0.84 -4.71
N ARG A 60 8.68 -0.42 -4.62
CA ARG A 60 7.27 -0.78 -4.88
C ARG A 60 6.40 -0.23 -3.76
N VAL A 61 6.74 -0.45 -2.50
CA VAL A 61 6.00 0.09 -1.33
C VAL A 61 5.83 1.59 -1.46
N MET A 62 6.90 2.33 -1.73
CA MET A 62 6.83 3.79 -1.86
C MET A 62 5.91 4.25 -3.00
N ARG A 63 5.85 3.51 -4.11
CA ARG A 63 4.95 3.83 -5.23
C ARG A 63 3.49 3.57 -4.87
N GLU A 64 3.18 2.39 -4.33
CA GLU A 64 1.80 2.05 -3.94
C GLU A 64 1.29 2.96 -2.82
N ALA A 65 2.15 3.32 -1.87
CA ALA A 65 1.83 4.27 -0.81
C ALA A 65 1.52 5.67 -1.38
N ALA A 66 2.28 6.13 -2.38
CA ALA A 66 2.00 7.38 -3.06
C ALA A 66 0.66 7.34 -3.82
N THR A 67 0.37 6.24 -4.50
CA THR A 67 -0.91 6.03 -5.21
C THR A 67 -2.10 6.00 -4.24
N LEU A 68 -1.98 5.35 -3.08
CA LEU A 68 -3.03 5.31 -2.08
C LEU A 68 -3.26 6.67 -1.40
N GLY A 69 -2.16 7.42 -1.20
CA GLY A 69 -2.16 8.74 -0.57
C GLY A 69 -2.61 9.90 -1.48
N GLU A 70 -2.85 9.67 -2.78
CA GLU A 70 -3.27 10.71 -3.71
C GLU A 70 -4.76 11.05 -3.50
N PRO A 71 -5.12 12.27 -3.04
CA PRO A 71 -6.51 12.68 -2.91
C PRO A 71 -7.17 12.83 -4.30
N PRO A 72 -8.52 12.72 -4.40
CA PRO A 72 -9.21 12.78 -5.68
C PRO A 72 -8.90 14.09 -6.43
N THR A 73 -8.53 13.95 -7.70
CA THR A 73 -8.45 15.07 -8.65
C THR A 73 -9.81 15.75 -8.74
N GLU A 74 -9.97 16.95 -8.15
CA GLU A 74 -10.47 18.17 -8.82
C GLU A 74 -10.44 19.41 -7.90
N ALA A 75 -9.78 20.48 -8.33
CA ALA A 75 -10.34 21.83 -8.22
C ALA A 75 -9.72 22.70 -9.33
N PRO A 76 -10.54 23.42 -10.12
CA PRO A 76 -10.06 24.28 -11.20
C PRO A 76 -9.13 25.37 -10.65
N ARG A 77 -8.11 25.71 -11.44
CA ARG A 77 -7.18 26.82 -11.19
C ARG A 77 -7.92 28.16 -11.22
N VAL A 78 -8.63 28.51 -10.15
CA VAL A 78 -9.23 29.84 -9.97
C VAL A 78 -8.22 30.73 -9.23
N TRP A 79 -7.06 30.96 -9.84
CA TRP A 79 -6.21 32.10 -9.47
C TRP A 79 -6.40 33.29 -10.43
N LYS A 80 -7.30 33.18 -11.43
CA LYS A 80 -7.89 34.34 -12.09
C LYS A 80 -9.04 34.88 -11.24
N ALA A 81 -8.73 35.82 -10.35
CA ALA A 81 -9.49 37.05 -10.13
C ALA A 81 -9.11 37.65 -8.76
N VAL A 82 -7.96 38.31 -8.71
CA VAL A 82 -7.87 39.56 -7.95
C VAL A 82 -7.14 40.54 -8.86
N ALA A 83 -7.94 41.44 -9.41
CA ALA A 83 -7.53 42.72 -9.97
C ALA A 83 -6.99 43.62 -8.84
#